data_AF-A0A831UNY2-F1
#
_entry.id   AF-A0A831UNY2-F1
#
_cell.length_a   1.000
_cell.length_b   1.000
_cell.length_c   1.000
_cell.angle_alpha   90.00
_cell.angle_beta   90.00
_cell.angle_gamma   90.00
#
_symmetry.space_group_name_H-M   'P 1'
#
loop_
_entity.id
_entity.type
_entity.pdbx_description
1 polymer ?
#
loop_
_entity_poly.entity_id
_entity_poly.type
_entity_poly.pdbx_seq_one_letter_code
_entity_poly.pdbx_strand_id
1 'polypeptide(L)'
;MGDCRTVVQDLEDFTAGIFLVDKPRGVTSFKVVRHVRRLLGIKKVGHAGTLDPFATGLLIICAGRPATRLIERFMGGTKIYRALLQLGQETETLDPEGKVCRTVPVPELSGEEIRTCLEDFTGRQQQVPPRYSAAKYKGKPLYHYARKGIEVVKEPKEIEIFSIDFNGYDA
;
A
#
# COMPACT_ATOMS: atom_id res chain seq x y z
N MET A 1 -0.74 15.88 -20.91
CA MET A 1 -2.05 15.40 -20.42
C MET A 1 -2.60 14.49 -21.50
N GLY A 2 -2.46 13.17 -21.34
CA GLY A 2 -2.96 12.19 -22.30
C GLY A 2 -4.45 11.96 -22.08
N ASP A 3 -5.22 12.11 -23.15
CA ASP A 3 -6.65 11.84 -23.26
C ASP A 3 -6.92 10.36 -22.91
N CYS A 4 -7.35 10.09 -21.67
CA CYS A 4 -7.84 8.77 -21.28
C CYS A 4 -9.24 8.58 -21.87
N ARG A 5 -9.29 8.26 -23.17
CA ARG A 5 -10.53 7.90 -23.84
C ARG A 5 -11.05 6.62 -23.20
N THR A 6 -12.12 6.77 -22.42
CA THR A 6 -12.84 5.64 -21.84
C THR A 6 -13.61 4.99 -22.98
N VAL A 7 -13.04 3.94 -23.56
CA VAL A 7 -13.74 3.07 -24.51
C VAL A 7 -14.63 2.15 -23.68
N VAL A 8 -15.87 2.57 -23.42
CA VAL A 8 -16.91 1.67 -22.92
C VAL A 8 -17.54 1.03 -24.15
N GLN A 9 -16.91 -0.02 -24.68
CA GLN A 9 -17.59 -0.93 -25.60
C GLN A 9 -18.62 -1.73 -24.81
N ASP A 10 -19.80 -1.93 -25.40
CA ASP A 10 -21.00 -2.54 -24.83
C ASP A 10 -20.69 -3.68 -23.85
N LEU A 11 -20.55 -3.30 -22.57
CA LEU A 11 -20.51 -4.26 -21.48
C LEU A 11 -21.94 -4.76 -21.35
N GLU A 12 -22.21 -5.98 -21.80
CA GLU A 12 -23.41 -6.73 -21.39
C GLU A 12 -23.66 -6.47 -19.89
N ASP A 13 -24.92 -6.29 -19.48
CA ASP A 13 -25.33 -5.90 -18.12
C ASP A 13 -24.75 -6.83 -17.03
N PHE A 14 -23.48 -6.60 -16.66
CA PHE A 14 -22.79 -7.43 -15.69
C PHE A 14 -23.02 -6.86 -14.30
N THR A 15 -23.46 -7.73 -13.40
CA THR A 15 -23.82 -7.33 -12.02
C THR A 15 -22.63 -7.38 -11.05
N ALA A 16 -21.50 -7.95 -11.49
CA ALA A 16 -20.27 -8.05 -10.70
C ALA A 16 -19.01 -8.26 -11.56
N GLY A 17 -17.88 -7.72 -11.11
CA GLY A 17 -16.60 -7.85 -11.78
C GLY A 17 -15.41 -7.57 -10.86
N ILE A 18 -14.24 -8.04 -11.29
CA ILE A 18 -12.94 -7.74 -10.67
C ILE A 18 -12.15 -6.91 -11.68
N PHE A 19 -11.61 -5.79 -11.22
CA PHE A 19 -10.87 -4.85 -12.04
C PHE A 19 -9.46 -4.71 -11.47
N LEU A 20 -8.45 -4.88 -12.32
CA LEU A 20 -7.06 -4.68 -11.99
C LEU A 20 -6.70 -3.25 -12.39
N VAL A 21 -6.62 -2.36 -11.41
CA VAL A 21 -6.38 -0.94 -11.65
C VAL A 21 -4.93 -0.62 -11.32
N ASP A 22 -4.19 -0.02 -12.24
CA ASP A 22 -2.93 0.64 -11.89
C ASP A 22 -3.24 1.98 -11.21
N LYS A 23 -3.06 2.05 -9.89
CA LYS A 23 -3.35 3.23 -9.09
C LYS A 23 -2.29 4.30 -9.34
N PRO A 24 -2.64 5.50 -9.80
CA PRO A 24 -1.66 6.58 -9.93
C PRO A 24 -1.24 7.13 -8.55
N ARG A 25 -0.10 7.82 -8.55
CA ARG A 25 0.42 8.54 -7.38
C ARG A 25 -0.50 9.71 -7.01
N GLY A 26 -0.58 10.03 -5.73
CA GLY A 26 -1.40 11.12 -5.17
C GLY A 26 -2.89 10.78 -5.02
N VAL A 27 -3.31 9.57 -5.41
CA VAL A 27 -4.70 9.12 -5.32
C VAL A 27 -4.82 8.06 -4.23
N THR A 28 -5.80 8.20 -3.34
CA THR A 28 -6.10 7.19 -2.32
C THR A 28 -6.82 6.00 -2.96
N SER A 29 -6.63 4.78 -2.44
CA SER A 29 -7.40 3.60 -2.89
C SER A 29 -8.92 3.83 -2.83
N PHE A 30 -9.40 4.57 -1.82
CA PHE A 30 -10.82 4.89 -1.70
C PHE A 30 -11.33 5.83 -2.80
N LYS A 31 -10.51 6.77 -3.29
CA LYS A 31 -10.87 7.60 -4.45
C LYS A 31 -11.06 6.73 -5.70
N VAL A 32 -10.22 5.72 -5.92
CA VAL A 32 -10.38 4.75 -7.01
C VAL A 32 -11.69 3.97 -6.87
N VAL A 33 -11.98 3.44 -5.68
CA VAL A 33 -13.27 2.77 -5.40
C VAL A 33 -14.46 3.68 -5.74
N ARG A 34 -14.43 4.95 -5.32
CA ARG A 34 -15.50 5.91 -5.60
C ARG A 34 -15.64 6.19 -7.10
N HIS A 35 -14.53 6.24 -7.83
CA HIS A 35 -14.52 6.44 -9.27
C HIS A 35 -15.15 5.25 -9.99
N VAL A 36 -14.69 4.02 -9.73
CA VAL A 36 -15.25 2.79 -10.31
C VAL A 36 -16.74 2.64 -9.96
N ARG A 37 -17.12 2.91 -8.70
CA ARG A 37 -18.52 2.90 -8.26
C ARG A 37 -19.41 3.83 -9.09
N ARG A 38 -18.91 5.02 -9.43
CA ARG A 38 -19.65 6.00 -10.24
C ARG A 38 -19.75 5.54 -11.70
N LEU A 39 -18.64 5.07 -12.27
CA LEU A 39 -18.59 4.60 -13.66
C LEU A 39 -19.54 3.43 -13.91
N LEU A 40 -19.59 2.47 -12.98
CA LEU A 40 -20.36 1.24 -13.15
C LEU A 40 -21.81 1.33 -12.63
N GLY A 41 -22.17 2.37 -11.88
CA GLY A 41 -23.49 2.45 -11.21
C GLY A 41 -23.72 1.39 -10.11
N ILE A 42 -22.77 0.50 -9.84
CA ILE A 42 -22.88 -0.58 -8.85
C ILE A 42 -22.63 -0.05 -7.43
N LYS A 43 -23.60 -0.15 -6.52
CA LYS A 43 -23.46 0.38 -5.14
C LYS A 43 -22.37 -0.32 -4.31
N LYS A 44 -22.21 -1.65 -4.45
CA LYS A 44 -21.30 -2.47 -3.64
C LYS A 44 -19.95 -2.60 -4.34
N VAL A 45 -18.98 -1.77 -3.96
CA VAL A 45 -17.61 -1.79 -4.48
C VAL A 45 -16.62 -1.74 -3.33
N GLY A 46 -15.54 -2.50 -3.42
CA GLY A 46 -14.43 -2.49 -2.47
C GLY A 46 -13.10 -2.77 -3.16
N HIS A 47 -12.01 -2.68 -2.42
CA HIS A 47 -10.67 -3.01 -2.91
C HIS A 47 -10.04 -4.10 -2.04
N ALA A 48 -9.10 -4.86 -2.59
CA ALA A 48 -8.40 -5.95 -1.91
C ALA A 48 -6.93 -5.62 -1.67
N GLY A 49 -6.70 -4.57 -0.88
CA GLY A 49 -5.36 -4.09 -0.50
C GLY A 49 -5.33 -2.58 -0.57
N THR A 50 -4.92 -1.91 0.51
CA THR A 50 -4.73 -0.45 0.47
C THR A 50 -3.36 -0.17 -0.11
N LEU A 51 -3.27 0.78 -1.02
CA LEU A 51 -2.01 1.39 -1.42
C LEU A 51 -2.00 2.83 -0.91
N ASP A 52 -0.89 3.22 -0.31
CA ASP A 52 -0.72 4.59 0.18
C ASP A 52 -0.78 5.61 -0.96
N PRO A 53 -1.10 6.89 -0.67
CA PRO A 53 -1.27 7.89 -1.72
C PRO A 53 -0.01 8.05 -2.58
N PHE A 54 1.18 8.04 -1.97
CA PHE A 54 2.45 8.16 -2.71
C PHE A 54 2.79 6.94 -3.57
N ALA A 55 2.28 5.75 -3.23
CA ALA A 55 2.55 4.51 -3.94
C ALA A 55 1.76 4.44 -5.27
N THR A 56 2.24 3.63 -6.21
CA THR A 56 1.55 3.31 -7.46
C THR A 56 1.41 1.80 -7.64
N GLY A 57 0.75 1.36 -8.70
CA GLY A 57 0.69 -0.06 -9.07
C GLY A 57 -0.66 -0.71 -8.78
N LEU A 58 -0.65 -2.05 -8.76
CA LEU A 58 -1.86 -2.86 -8.79
C LEU A 58 -2.77 -2.65 -7.56
N LEU A 59 -3.97 -2.15 -7.82
CA LEU A 59 -5.09 -2.09 -6.90
C LEU A 59 -6.26 -2.93 -7.44
N ILE A 60 -6.52 -4.07 -6.79
CA ILE A 60 -7.63 -4.95 -7.14
C ILE A 60 -8.92 -4.33 -6.63
N ILE A 61 -9.85 -4.01 -7.54
CA ILE A 61 -11.18 -3.50 -7.23
C ILE A 61 -12.22 -4.59 -7.51
N CYS A 62 -13.07 -4.87 -6.53
CA CYS A 62 -14.19 -5.79 -6.67
C CYS A 62 -15.50 -5.00 -6.67
N ALA A 63 -16.29 -5.10 -7.74
CA ALA A 63 -17.62 -4.50 -7.84
C ALA A 63 -18.69 -5.60 -7.89
N GLY A 64 -19.80 -5.41 -7.17
CA GLY A 64 -20.89 -6.37 -7.06
C GLY A 64 -20.71 -7.36 -5.89
N ARG A 65 -21.83 -7.93 -5.42
CA ARG A 65 -21.82 -8.86 -4.26
C ARG A 65 -20.95 -10.11 -4.50
N PRO A 66 -21.04 -10.81 -5.64
CA PRO A 66 -20.17 -11.94 -5.94
C PRO A 66 -18.68 -11.59 -5.86
N ALA A 67 -18.24 -10.51 -6.51
CA ALA A 67 -16.83 -10.14 -6.54
C ALA A 67 -16.32 -9.65 -5.17
N THR A 68 -17.12 -8.86 -4.44
CA THR A 68 -16.70 -8.34 -3.13
C THR A 68 -16.54 -9.43 -2.05
N ARG A 69 -17.12 -10.62 -2.23
CA ARG A 69 -16.87 -11.78 -1.37
C ARG A 69 -15.45 -12.35 -1.53
N LEU A 70 -14.77 -12.05 -2.64
CA LEU A 70 -13.41 -12.54 -2.92
C LEU A 70 -12.31 -11.63 -2.34
N ILE A 71 -12.67 -10.48 -1.74
CA ILE A 71 -11.71 -9.51 -1.21
C ILE A 71 -10.77 -10.17 -0.18
N GLU A 72 -11.31 -10.90 0.79
CA GLU A 72 -10.49 -11.55 1.83
C GLU A 72 -9.49 -12.55 1.24
N ARG A 73 -9.90 -13.28 0.19
CA ARG A 73 -9.01 -14.21 -0.52
C ARG A 73 -7.84 -13.48 -1.18
N PHE A 74 -8.09 -12.36 -1.85
CA PHE A 74 -7.04 -11.56 -2.48
C PHE A 74 -6.13 -10.86 -1.46
N MET A 75 -6.70 -10.43 -0.33
CA MET A 75 -5.95 -9.88 0.81
C MET A 75 -4.97 -10.90 1.38
N GLY A 76 -5.34 -12.18 1.44
CA GLY A 76 -4.47 -13.26 1.91
C GLY A 76 -3.40 -13.72 0.92
N GLY A 77 -3.41 -13.24 -0.33
CA GLY A 77 -2.39 -13.59 -1.32
C GLY A 77 -1.06 -12.89 -1.06
N THR A 78 0.03 -13.42 -1.62
CA THR A 78 1.34 -12.76 -1.63
C THR A 78 1.31 -11.45 -2.42
N LYS A 79 2.26 -10.56 -2.11
CA LYS A 79 2.40 -9.24 -2.73
C LYS A 79 3.88 -8.98 -3.02
N ILE A 80 4.14 -8.33 -4.14
CA ILE A 80 5.49 -7.95 -4.58
C ILE A 80 5.52 -6.43 -4.65
N TYR A 81 6.56 -5.83 -4.12
CA TYR A 81 6.76 -4.39 -4.10
C TYR A 81 8.12 -4.04 -4.68
N ARG A 82 8.20 -2.89 -5.33
CA ARG A 82 9.46 -2.22 -5.63
C ARG A 82 9.49 -0.93 -4.84
N ALA A 83 10.53 -0.74 -4.04
CA ALA A 83 10.70 0.42 -3.19
C ALA A 83 12.06 1.08 -3.44
N LEU A 84 12.11 2.40 -3.20
CA LEU A 84 13.34 3.17 -3.09
C LEU A 84 13.35 3.78 -1.69
N LEU A 85 14.45 3.60 -0.97
CA LEU A 85 14.63 4.10 0.38
C LEU A 85 15.64 5.26 0.38
N GLN A 86 15.39 6.26 1.21
CA GLN A 86 16.34 7.34 1.48
C GLN A 86 17.02 7.06 2.82
N LEU A 87 18.30 6.71 2.79
CA LEU A 87 19.08 6.56 4.02
C LEU A 87 19.38 7.94 4.64
N GLY A 88 19.51 7.97 5.96
CA GLY A 88 19.85 9.17 6.73
C GLY A 88 18.70 10.12 7.04
N GLN A 89 17.49 9.87 6.53
CA GLN A 89 16.31 10.67 6.85
C GLN A 89 15.16 9.79 7.36
N GLU A 90 14.53 10.23 8.44
CA GLU A 90 13.34 9.61 9.02
C GLU A 90 12.20 10.63 9.00
N THR A 91 11.01 10.18 8.61
CA THR A 91 9.80 11.01 8.58
C THR A 91 8.75 10.49 9.56
N GLU A 92 7.85 11.38 10.01
CA GLU A 92 6.77 11.02 10.94
C GLU A 92 5.84 9.90 10.43
N THR A 93 5.76 9.74 9.10
CA THR A 93 4.91 8.75 8.42
C THR A 93 5.68 7.53 7.91
N LEU A 94 7.01 7.54 8.01
CA LEU A 94 7.91 6.54 7.41
C LEU A 94 7.81 6.46 5.88
N ASP A 95 7.34 7.53 5.25
CA ASP A 95 7.22 7.68 3.80
C ASP A 95 7.58 9.12 3.37
N PRO A 96 7.67 9.40 2.05
CA PRO A 96 8.02 10.74 1.55
C PRO A 96 6.94 11.81 1.74
N GLU A 97 5.75 11.50 2.25
CA GLU A 97 4.68 12.49 2.49
C GLU A 97 4.78 13.13 3.89
N GLY A 98 5.51 12.50 4.82
CA GLY A 98 5.70 12.99 6.18
C GLY A 98 6.75 14.08 6.29
N LYS A 99 6.66 14.87 7.37
CA LYS A 99 7.73 15.80 7.73
C LYS A 99 8.94 15.02 8.23
N VAL A 100 10.14 15.46 7.83
CA VAL A 100 11.40 14.92 8.37
C VAL A 100 11.46 15.24 9.86
N CYS A 101 11.57 14.20 10.68
CA CYS A 101 11.68 14.32 12.13
C CYS A 101 13.09 14.02 12.64
N ARG A 102 13.93 13.35 11.83
CA ARG A 102 15.31 13.05 12.17
C ARG A 102 16.18 12.97 10.93
N THR A 103 17.40 13.48 11.04
CA THR A 103 18.44 13.38 10.02
C THR A 103 19.73 12.93 10.67
N VAL A 104 20.40 11.96 10.08
CA VAL A 104 21.68 11.43 10.55
C VAL A 104 22.64 11.29 9.37
N PRO A 105 23.95 11.52 9.56
CA PRO A 105 24.93 11.26 8.52
C PRO A 105 24.91 9.76 8.17
N VAL A 106 24.95 9.46 6.87
CA VAL A 106 25.12 8.10 6.36
C VAL A 106 26.63 7.90 6.13
N PRO A 107 27.26 6.88 6.73
CA PRO A 107 28.64 6.56 6.42
C PRO A 107 28.77 6.13 4.94
N GLU A 108 29.99 6.07 4.43
CA GLU A 108 30.21 5.38 3.16
C GLU A 108 29.79 3.91 3.31
N LEU A 109 28.89 3.46 2.44
CA LEU A 109 28.35 2.10 2.43
C LEU A 109 28.63 1.49 1.07
N SER A 110 29.13 0.26 1.08
CA SER A 110 29.22 -0.58 -0.10
C SER A 110 27.86 -1.24 -0.38
N GLY A 111 27.63 -1.59 -1.65
CA GLY A 111 26.45 -2.37 -2.02
C GLY A 111 26.41 -3.76 -1.36
N GLU A 112 27.58 -4.30 -0.97
CA GLU A 112 27.66 -5.59 -0.27
C GLU A 112 27.18 -5.48 1.18
N GLU A 113 27.60 -4.45 1.91
CA GLU A 113 27.12 -4.19 3.27
C GLU A 113 25.60 -4.03 3.32
N ILE A 114 25.03 -3.37 2.31
CA ILE A 114 23.57 -3.22 2.19
C ILE A 114 22.92 -4.58 1.92
N ARG A 115 23.46 -5.41 1.01
CA ARG A 115 22.93 -6.76 0.74
C ARG A 115 22.93 -7.62 2.00
N THR A 116 24.06 -7.68 2.71
CA THR A 116 24.16 -8.44 3.96
C THR A 116 23.14 -7.97 4.98
N CYS A 117 22.94 -6.66 5.14
CA CYS A 117 21.90 -6.14 6.02
C CYS A 117 20.48 -6.54 5.60
N LEU A 118 20.20 -6.63 4.30
CA LEU A 118 18.89 -7.04 3.78
C LEU A 118 18.60 -8.52 4.01
N GLU A 119 19.62 -9.39 4.08
CA GLU A 119 19.45 -10.82 4.35
C GLU A 119 18.78 -11.08 5.70
N ASP A 120 19.09 -10.26 6.72
CA ASP A 120 18.51 -10.36 8.07
C ASP A 120 16.99 -10.12 8.09
N PHE A 121 16.42 -9.52 7.04
CA PHE A 121 14.97 -9.31 6.93
C PHE A 121 14.25 -10.47 6.25
N THR A 122 14.95 -11.39 5.59
CA THR A 122 14.31 -12.51 4.88
C THR A 122 13.83 -13.58 5.86
N GLY A 123 12.64 -14.13 5.62
CA GLY A 123 12.01 -15.13 6.49
C GLY A 123 10.91 -14.55 7.40
N ARG A 124 10.56 -15.33 8.42
CA ARG A 124 9.49 -14.98 9.37
C ARG A 124 10.00 -14.07 10.47
N GLN A 125 9.27 -12.99 10.72
CA GLN A 125 9.62 -12.02 11.76
C GLN A 125 8.39 -11.30 12.32
N GLN A 126 8.57 -10.62 13.45
CA GLN A 126 7.55 -9.79 14.07
C GLN A 126 7.71 -8.33 13.61
N GLN A 127 6.65 -7.74 13.08
CA GLN A 127 6.64 -6.35 12.64
C GLN A 127 5.57 -5.55 13.39
N VAL A 128 5.97 -4.43 13.98
CA VAL A 128 5.05 -3.46 14.57
C VAL A 128 4.41 -2.63 13.44
N PRO A 129 3.08 -2.60 13.32
CA PRO A 129 2.43 -1.74 12.33
C PRO A 129 2.73 -0.26 12.60
N PRO A 130 3.00 0.55 11.56
CA PRO A 130 3.27 1.96 11.75
C PRO A 130 2.03 2.72 12.24
N ARG A 131 2.26 3.86 12.91
CA ARG A 131 1.19 4.72 13.46
C ARG A 131 0.26 5.24 12.36
N TYR A 132 0.82 5.55 11.19
CA TYR A 132 0.08 5.94 10.00
C TYR A 132 -0.28 4.71 9.15
N SER A 133 -1.15 3.84 9.67
CA SER A 133 -1.61 2.64 8.94
C SER A 133 -3.13 2.43 8.99
N ALA A 134 -3.62 1.60 8.07
CA ALA A 134 -5.01 1.16 8.03
C ALA A 134 -5.35 0.09 9.09
N ALA A 135 -4.38 -0.35 9.89
CA ALA A 135 -4.61 -1.31 10.96
C ALA A 135 -5.66 -0.75 11.95
N LYS A 136 -6.62 -1.58 12.36
CA LYS A 136 -7.71 -1.12 13.23
C LYS A 136 -7.36 -1.21 14.71
N TYR A 137 -7.74 -0.19 15.48
CA TYR A 137 -7.79 -0.16 16.94
C TYR A 137 -9.16 0.39 17.37
N LYS A 138 -9.88 -0.31 18.25
CA LYS A 138 -11.24 0.05 18.70
C LYS A 138 -12.18 0.49 17.55
N GLY A 139 -12.15 -0.27 16.44
CA GLY A 139 -13.01 -0.04 15.27
C GLY A 139 -12.57 1.04 14.28
N LYS A 140 -11.52 1.82 14.57
CA LYS A 140 -10.99 2.89 13.69
C LYS A 140 -9.54 2.59 13.27
N PRO A 141 -9.09 3.05 12.09
CA PRO A 141 -7.71 2.85 11.64
C PRO A 141 -6.70 3.67 12.46
N LEU A 142 -5.45 3.22 12.60
CA LEU A 142 -4.42 3.89 13.40
C LEU A 142 -4.16 5.34 12.94
N TYR A 143 -4.16 5.60 11.64
CA TYR A 143 -3.98 6.97 11.12
C TYR A 143 -5.07 7.95 11.63
N HIS A 144 -6.26 7.46 12.02
CA HIS A 144 -7.30 8.31 12.61
C HIS A 144 -6.89 8.87 13.96
N TYR A 145 -6.17 8.07 14.76
CA TYR A 145 -5.67 8.46 16.07
C TYR A 145 -4.41 9.31 15.94
N ALA A 146 -3.48 8.92 15.07
CA ALA A 146 -2.25 9.66 14.81
C ALA A 146 -2.53 11.12 14.40
N ARG A 147 -3.49 11.35 13.50
CA ARG A 147 -3.92 12.71 13.09
C ARG A 147 -4.53 13.56 14.21
N LYS A 148 -4.91 12.94 15.33
CA LYS A 148 -5.43 13.62 16.52
C LYS A 148 -4.37 13.75 17.61
N GLY A 149 -3.12 13.38 17.33
CA GLY A 149 -2.04 13.34 18.32
C GLY A 149 -2.23 12.25 19.38
N ILE A 150 -3.10 11.26 19.15
CA ILE A 150 -3.33 10.16 20.09
C ILE A 150 -2.41 9.00 19.70
N GLU A 151 -1.49 8.66 20.59
CA GLU A 151 -0.59 7.53 20.41
C GLU A 151 -1.29 6.20 20.69
N VAL A 152 -1.25 5.31 19.71
CA VAL A 152 -1.78 3.95 19.81
C VAL A 152 -0.70 3.00 19.30
N VAL A 153 -0.12 2.25 20.21
CA VAL A 153 0.82 1.17 19.88
C VAL A 153 0.02 -0.12 19.73
N LYS A 154 0.32 -0.89 18.68
CA LYS A 154 -0.24 -2.22 18.49
C LYS A 154 0.84 -3.26 18.73
N GLU A 155 0.39 -4.41 19.24
CA GLU A 155 1.23 -5.61 19.28
C GLU A 155 1.81 -5.92 17.90
N PRO A 156 3.07 -6.38 17.84
CA PRO A 156 3.68 -6.89 16.63
C PRO A 156 2.82 -7.97 15.99
N LYS A 157 2.94 -8.09 14.67
CA LYS A 157 2.33 -9.17 13.90
C LYS A 157 3.41 -9.95 13.18
N GLU A 158 3.21 -11.27 13.11
CA GLU A 158 4.06 -12.11 12.27
C GLU A 158 3.86 -11.74 10.80
N ILE A 159 4.97 -11.55 10.10
CA ILE A 159 5.07 -11.39 8.66
C ILE A 159 6.12 -12.37 8.12
N GLU A 160 6.08 -12.63 6.82
CA GLU A 160 7.09 -13.43 6.13
C GLU A 160 7.57 -12.66 4.89
N ILE A 161 8.87 -12.40 4.80
CA ILE A 161 9.51 -11.83 3.62
C ILE A 161 10.14 -12.98 2.85
N PHE A 162 9.59 -13.31 1.68
CA PHE A 162 10.03 -14.46 0.88
C PHE A 162 11.39 -14.24 0.21
N SER A 163 11.61 -13.03 -0.30
CA SER A 163 12.86 -12.64 -0.95
C SER A 163 12.98 -11.12 -1.00
N ILE A 164 14.21 -10.63 -1.09
CA ILE A 164 14.54 -9.23 -1.34
C ILE A 164 15.57 -9.22 -2.46
N ASP A 165 15.20 -8.60 -3.59
CA ASP A 165 16.12 -8.38 -4.70
C ASP A 165 16.67 -6.95 -4.60
N PHE A 166 17.98 -6.83 -4.36
CA PHE A 166 18.65 -5.53 -4.26
C PHE A 166 19.02 -4.99 -5.65
N ASN A 167 18.42 -3.85 -6.03
CA ASN A 167 18.59 -3.24 -7.35
C ASN A 167 19.78 -2.28 -7.49
N GLY A 168 20.39 -1.84 -6.39
CA GLY A 168 21.49 -0.87 -6.40
C GLY A 168 21.38 0.18 -5.30
N TYR A 169 22.46 0.94 -5.14
CA TYR A 169 22.60 2.03 -4.18
C TYR A 169 23.34 3.18 -4.87
N ASP A 170 22.73 4.36 -4.85
CA ASP A 170 23.34 5.60 -5.33
C ASP A 170 23.93 6.32 -4.11
N ALA A 171 25.26 6.41 -4.04
CA ALA A 171 26.00 7.05 -2.96
C ALA A 171 25.98 8.58 -3.05
#